data_AF-A0A830ETB5-F1
#
_entry.id   AF-A0A830ETB5-F1
#
_cell.length_a   1.000
_cell.length_b   1.000
_cell.length_c   1.000
_cell.angle_alpha   90.00
_cell.angle_beta   90.00
_cell.angle_gamma   90.00
#
_symmetry.space_group_name_H-M   'P 1'
#
loop_
_entity.id
_entity.type
_entity.pdbx_description
1 polymer ?
#
loop_
_entity_poly.entity_id
_entity_poly.type
_entity_poly.pdbx_seq_one_letter_code
_entity_poly.pdbx_strand_id
1 'polypeptide(L)'
;MRVEHPSDVPPSAVDVNGDRRPVDSEGTFEADASWLQTFARRHGVDPDDIIVEDEPPPDDAVETCDTVKSDGDVCGRELPCPYHSESED
;
A
#
# COMPACT_ATOMS: atom_id res chain seq x y z
N MET A 1 -5.06 10.13 5.72
CA MET A 1 -4.01 9.76 4.75
C MET A 1 -2.80 9.29 5.53
N ARG A 2 -1.97 8.41 4.94
CA ARG A 2 -0.75 7.92 5.59
C ARG A 2 0.44 8.79 5.16
N VAL A 3 1.27 9.17 6.12
CA VAL A 3 2.38 10.11 5.95
C VAL A 3 3.63 9.52 6.56
N GLU A 4 4.76 9.59 5.86
CA GLU A 4 6.08 9.22 6.38
C GLU A 4 6.73 10.41 7.09
N HIS A 5 7.35 10.16 8.26
CA HIS A 5 8.09 11.20 8.95
C HIS A 5 9.48 11.39 8.32
N PRO A 6 9.87 12.59 7.86
CA PRO A 6 11.10 12.83 7.09
C PRO A 6 12.40 12.78 7.92
N SER A 7 12.37 12.20 9.12
CA SER A 7 13.53 12.09 10.01
C SER A 7 14.03 10.65 9.99
N ASP A 8 15.34 10.48 9.85
CA ASP A 8 16.01 9.17 9.93
C ASP A 8 15.65 8.39 11.21
N VAL A 9 15.44 9.12 12.31
CA VAL A 9 14.90 8.57 13.55
C VAL A 9 13.59 9.31 13.86
N PRO A 10 12.42 8.73 13.53
CA PRO A 10 11.14 9.36 13.79
C PRO A 10 10.77 9.27 15.27
N PRO A 11 10.05 10.27 15.82
CA PRO A 11 9.55 10.21 17.19
C PRO A 11 8.48 9.11 17.33
N SER A 12 8.24 8.62 18.55
CA SER A 12 7.19 7.62 18.79
C SER A 12 5.76 8.15 18.56
N ALA A 13 5.59 9.47 18.47
CA ALA A 13 4.32 10.12 18.18
C ALA A 13 4.53 11.55 17.64
N VAL A 14 3.60 12.02 16.81
CA VAL A 14 3.58 13.37 16.23
C VAL A 14 2.32 14.10 16.70
N ASP A 15 2.40 15.43 16.85
CA ASP A 15 1.23 16.27 17.12
C ASP A 15 0.59 16.68 15.79
N VAL A 16 -0.64 16.22 15.57
CA VAL A 16 -1.46 16.53 14.39
C VAL A 16 -2.64 17.37 14.86
N ASN A 17 -2.57 18.69 14.67
CA ASN A 17 -3.60 19.64 15.10
C ASN A 17 -3.95 19.58 16.60
N GLY A 18 -2.99 19.26 17.48
CA GLY A 18 -3.22 19.09 18.91
C GLY A 18 -3.60 17.67 19.34
N ASP A 19 -3.79 16.76 18.38
CA ASP A 19 -4.00 15.34 18.63
C ASP A 19 -2.68 14.57 18.48
N ARG A 20 -2.33 13.78 19.51
CA ARG A 20 -1.11 12.98 19.50
C ARG A 20 -1.33 11.69 18.71
N ARG A 21 -0.76 11.62 17.50
CA ARG A 21 -0.84 10.45 16.61
C ARG A 21 0.40 9.56 16.79
N PRO A 22 0.26 8.25 17.05
CA PRO A 22 1.39 7.35 17.14
C PRO A 22 2.06 7.21 15.78
N VAL A 23 3.39 7.07 15.79
CA VAL A 23 4.18 6.68 14.61
C VAL A 23 4.40 5.18 14.67
N ASP A 24 4.10 4.49 13.59
CA ASP A 24 4.31 3.04 13.52
C ASP A 24 5.79 2.68 13.36
N SER A 25 6.10 1.39 13.41
CA SER A 25 7.44 0.83 13.23
C SER A 25 8.10 1.21 11.91
N GLU A 26 7.30 1.53 10.89
CA GLU A 26 7.74 1.99 9.58
C GLU A 26 8.03 3.51 9.53
N GLY A 27 7.88 4.24 10.64
CA GLY A 27 8.09 5.69 10.65
C GLY A 27 6.92 6.51 10.09
N THR A 28 5.78 5.85 9.84
CA THR A 28 4.58 6.46 9.24
C THR A 28 3.46 6.68 10.24
N PHE A 29 2.56 7.62 9.97
CA PHE A 29 1.42 7.94 10.82
C PHE A 29 0.25 8.52 10.00
N GLU A 30 -0.94 8.56 10.61
CA GLU A 30 -2.13 9.11 9.98
C GLU A 30 -2.30 10.61 10.26
N ALA A 31 -2.53 11.40 9.20
CA ALA A 31 -2.80 12.83 9.31
C ALA A 31 -3.87 13.34 8.32
N ASP A 32 -4.25 14.60 8.50
CA ASP A 32 -5.13 15.36 7.61
C ASP A 32 -4.33 16.17 6.57
N ALA A 33 -4.91 16.32 5.37
CA ALA A 33 -4.28 17.05 4.26
C ALA A 33 -4.00 18.53 4.55
N SER A 34 -4.80 19.17 5.41
CA SER A 34 -4.59 20.56 5.82
C SER A 34 -3.37 20.73 6.73
N TRP A 35 -3.08 19.73 7.56
CA TRP A 35 -1.93 19.71 8.45
C TRP A 35 -0.64 19.38 7.69
N LEU A 36 -0.73 18.47 6.71
CA LEU A 36 0.39 18.02 5.90
C LEU A 36 1.21 19.16 5.30
N GLN A 37 0.56 20.18 4.74
CA GLN A 37 1.24 21.34 4.15
C GLN A 37 2.08 22.10 5.18
N THR A 38 1.58 22.22 6.41
CA THR A 38 2.30 22.90 7.50
C THR A 38 3.47 22.07 7.98
N PHE A 39 3.27 20.75 8.08
CA PHE A 39 4.30 19.79 8.45
C PHE A 39 5.44 19.73 7.42
N ALA A 40 5.10 19.54 6.15
CA ALA A 40 6.06 19.53 5.04
C ALA A 40 6.90 20.81 5.00
N ARG A 41 6.24 21.97 5.11
CA ARG A 41 6.91 23.28 5.18
C ARG A 41 7.85 23.40 6.39
N ARG A 42 7.47 22.85 7.54
CA ARG A 42 8.30 22.86 8.76
C ARG A 42 9.57 22.02 8.61
N HIS A 43 9.47 20.93 7.87
CA HIS A 43 10.58 20.01 7.61
C HIS A 43 11.37 20.33 6.33
N GLY A 44 10.89 21.27 5.51
CA GLY A 44 11.55 21.69 4.28
C GLY A 44 11.46 20.64 3.16
N VAL A 45 10.40 19.84 3.17
CA VAL A 45 10.12 18.79 2.17
C VAL A 45 8.86 19.14 1.39
N ASP A 46 8.72 18.55 0.20
CA ASP A 46 7.47 18.62 -0.55
C ASP A 46 6.40 17.74 0.12
N PRO A 47 5.14 18.21 0.19
CA PRO A 47 4.09 17.46 0.87
C PRO A 47 3.76 16.14 0.19
N ASP A 48 3.89 16.04 -1.14
CA ASP A 48 3.68 14.81 -1.90
C ASP A 48 4.77 13.76 -1.64
N ASP A 49 6.02 14.18 -1.42
CA ASP A 49 7.18 13.30 -1.18
C ASP A 49 7.05 12.46 0.10
N ILE A 50 6.20 12.90 1.04
CA ILE A 50 5.99 12.24 2.34
C ILE A 50 4.63 11.54 2.42
N ILE A 51 3.83 11.51 1.36
CA ILE A 51 2.59 10.74 1.33
C ILE A 51 2.95 9.28 1.02
N VAL A 52 2.56 8.38 1.90
CA VAL A 52 2.60 6.96 1.61
C VAL A 52 1.29 6.63 0.91
N GLU A 53 1.35 6.42 -0.40
CA GLU A 53 0.25 5.78 -1.11
C GLU A 53 0.08 4.40 -0.48
N ASP A 54 -1.10 4.15 0.11
CA ASP A 54 -1.51 2.80 0.47
C ASP A 54 -1.57 2.08 -0.88
N GLU A 55 -0.50 1.35 -1.22
CA GLU A 55 -0.53 0.46 -2.39
C GLU A 55 -1.81 -0.34 -2.23
N PRO A 56 -2.73 -0.31 -3.22
CA PRO A 56 -3.92 -1.11 -3.12
C PRO A 56 -3.46 -2.52 -2.75
N PRO A 57 -4.10 -3.19 -1.76
CA PRO A 57 -3.79 -4.59 -1.50
C PRO A 57 -3.80 -5.26 -2.88
N PRO A 58 -2.78 -6.05 -3.25
CA PRO A 58 -2.65 -6.54 -4.62
C PRO A 58 -4.00 -7.11 -4.98
N ASP A 59 -4.72 -6.38 -5.86
CA ASP A 59 -6.12 -6.62 -6.19
C ASP A 59 -6.27 -8.11 -6.30
N ASP A 60 -7.07 -8.71 -5.38
CA ASP A 60 -7.48 -10.11 -5.39
C ASP A 60 -6.72 -10.86 -6.49
N ALA A 61 -5.47 -11.26 -6.22
CA ALA A 61 -4.66 -11.97 -7.19
C ALA A 61 -5.29 -13.36 -7.30
N VAL A 62 -6.45 -13.39 -7.94
CA VAL A 62 -7.18 -14.56 -8.34
C VAL A 62 -6.20 -15.25 -9.26
N GLU A 63 -5.54 -16.26 -8.71
CA GLU A 63 -4.64 -17.09 -9.46
C GLU A 63 -5.41 -17.52 -10.70
N THR A 64 -4.91 -17.17 -11.88
CA THR A 64 -5.58 -17.51 -13.13
C THR A 64 -4.91 -18.75 -13.68
N CYS A 65 -5.73 -19.66 -14.19
CA CYS A 65 -5.29 -20.89 -14.81
C CYS A 65 -4.35 -20.61 -15.98
N ASP A 66 -3.09 -20.96 -15.79
CA ASP A 66 -2.00 -20.83 -16.75
C ASP A 66 -1.90 -22.00 -17.75
N THR A 67 -2.85 -22.94 -17.73
CA THR A 67 -2.90 -24.06 -18.70
C THR A 67 -3.05 -23.55 -20.14
N VAL A 68 -2.13 -23.98 -21.01
CA VAL A 68 -2.14 -23.66 -22.44
C VAL A 68 -3.12 -24.58 -23.18
N LYS A 69 -4.07 -24.00 -23.91
CA LYS A 69 -5.07 -24.70 -24.73
C LYS A 69 -4.43 -25.24 -26.01
N SER A 70 -5.10 -26.15 -26.70
CA SER A 70 -4.62 -26.74 -27.96
C SER A 70 -4.36 -25.74 -29.09
N ASP A 71 -4.91 -24.53 -29.00
CA ASP A 71 -4.69 -23.42 -29.94
C ASP A 71 -3.42 -22.59 -29.61
N GLY A 72 -2.73 -22.90 -28.51
CA GLY A 72 -1.55 -22.18 -28.02
C GLY A 72 -1.88 -21.01 -27.09
N ASP A 73 -3.16 -20.73 -26.84
CA ASP A 73 -3.64 -19.65 -25.99
C ASP A 73 -3.81 -20.10 -24.52
N VAL A 74 -3.51 -19.23 -23.55
CA VAL A 74 -3.61 -19.54 -22.11
C VAL A 74 -5.09 -19.51 -21.65
N CYS A 75 -5.46 -20.34 -20.68
CA CYS A 75 -6.84 -20.39 -20.19
C CYS A 75 -7.27 -19.07 -19.52
N GLY A 76 -6.45 -18.52 -18.62
CA GLY A 76 -6.64 -17.21 -17.98
C GLY A 76 -7.90 -17.08 -17.10
N ARG A 77 -8.54 -18.20 -16.73
CA ARG A 77 -9.72 -18.22 -15.86
C ARG A 77 -9.30 -18.30 -14.40
N GLU A 78 -10.02 -17.62 -13.51
CA GLU A 78 -9.80 -17.67 -12.07
C GLU A 78 -9.81 -19.11 -11.52
N LEU A 79 -8.90 -19.40 -10.59
CA LEU A 79 -8.83 -20.67 -9.89
C LEU A 79 -9.89 -20.73 -8.76
N PRO A 80 -10.45 -21.92 -8.48
CA PRO A 80 -10.19 -23.19 -9.15
C PRO A 80 -10.84 -23.26 -10.55
N CYS A 81 -10.05 -23.60 -11.58
CA CYS A 81 -10.53 -23.63 -12.95
C CYS A 81 -11.43 -24.86 -13.18
N PRO A 82 -12.69 -24.70 -13.65
CA PRO A 82 -13.61 -25.83 -13.83
C PRO A 82 -13.20 -26.80 -14.94
N TYR A 83 -12.21 -26.44 -15.76
CA TYR A 83 -11.76 -27.23 -16.91
C TYR A 83 -10.38 -27.86 -16.72
N HIS A 84 -9.54 -27.25 -15.87
CA HIS A 84 -8.14 -27.60 -15.72
C HIS A 84 -7.77 -27.61 -14.23
N SER A 85 -8.57 -28.30 -13.42
CA SER A 85 -8.23 -28.52 -12.02
C SER A 85 -6.95 -29.35 -11.96
N GLU A 86 -5.92 -28.84 -11.28
CA GLU A 86 -4.87 -29.71 -10.76
C GLU A 86 -5.55 -30.70 -9.82
N SER A 87 -5.65 -31.96 -10.24
CA SER A 87 -5.95 -33.04 -9.31
C SER A 87 -4.68 -33.18 -8.47
N GLU A 88 -4.70 -32.68 -7.24
CA GLU A 88 -3.67 -32.93 -6.25
C GLU A 88 -3.42 -34.46 -6.16
N ASP A 89 -2.19 -34.90 -6.46
CA ASP A 89 -1.66 -36.23 -6.09
C ASP A 89 -0.71 -36.06 -4.90
#